data_AF-A0A0Q5YCH5-F1
#
_entry.id   AF-A0A0Q5YCH5-F1
#
_cell.length_a   1.000
_cell.length_b   1.000
_cell.length_c   1.000
_cell.angle_alpha   90.00
_cell.angle_beta   90.00
_cell.angle_gamma   90.00
#
_symmetry.space_group_name_H-M   'P 1'
#
loop_
_entity.id
_entity.type
_entity.pdbx_description
1 polymer ?
#
loop_
_entity_poly.entity_id
_entity_poly.type
_entity_poly.pdbx_seq_one_letter_code
_entity_poly.pdbx_strand_id
1 'polypeptide(L)'
;MNARLDRIGFGRLAGTGERLARAVTIASVSFGRSLLWLLAAIILGCGVWILLPFSRGNSAEPATPELASVEALPSDDASVDVRPASQAQAPARAELGRLRISSQTWRRGGLGSKALVTFTLRNDNDYAVKDVEIVCAFTRHDGSHLTNRTRVVADPVSMKSRKTFVRVLVGFVNVNADHANCSLVAARRV
;
A
#
# COMPACT_ATOMS: atom_id res chain seq x y z
N MET A 1 -5.27 -63.09 -16.54
CA MET A 1 -6.55 -63.00 -17.27
C MET A 1 -6.85 -61.53 -17.50
N ASN A 2 -6.99 -61.15 -18.77
CA ASN A 2 -7.13 -59.79 -19.28
C ASN A 2 -8.60 -59.48 -19.63
N ALA A 3 -9.04 -58.24 -19.38
CA ALA A 3 -10.10 -57.48 -20.10
C ALA A 3 -10.10 -56.07 -19.44
N ARG A 4 -9.83 -54.90 -20.03
CA ARG A 4 -9.96 -54.26 -21.36
C ARG A 4 -11.40 -54.03 -21.86
N LEU A 5 -11.61 -52.76 -22.28
CA LEU A 5 -12.65 -52.17 -23.15
C LEU A 5 -13.87 -51.58 -22.42
N ASP A 6 -14.41 -50.39 -22.76
CA ASP A 6 -14.04 -49.32 -23.70
C ASP A 6 -14.94 -48.08 -23.45
N ARG A 7 -14.51 -46.93 -23.99
CA ARG A 7 -15.28 -45.86 -24.69
C ARG A 7 -16.67 -45.37 -24.25
N ILE A 8 -16.78 -44.03 -24.30
CA ILE A 8 -17.84 -43.12 -24.84
C ILE A 8 -18.01 -41.95 -23.84
N GLY A 9 -17.92 -40.66 -24.19
CA GLY A 9 -17.77 -40.02 -25.49
C GLY A 9 -17.48 -38.52 -25.35
N PHE A 10 -16.72 -38.00 -26.32
CA PHE A 10 -16.57 -36.58 -26.59
C PHE A 10 -17.88 -36.02 -27.14
N GLY A 11 -18.43 -35.01 -26.48
CA GLY A 11 -19.63 -34.29 -26.89
C GLY A 11 -19.40 -32.78 -26.96
N ARG A 12 -19.03 -32.32 -28.16
CA ARG A 12 -19.46 -31.07 -28.82
C ARG A 12 -19.16 -29.73 -28.13
N LEU A 13 -18.07 -29.10 -28.61
CA LEU A 13 -17.97 -27.65 -28.80
C LEU A 13 -19.02 -27.19 -29.82
N ALA A 14 -19.88 -26.23 -29.44
CA ALA A 14 -20.45 -25.19 -30.30
C ALA A 14 -21.46 -24.36 -29.47
N GLY A 15 -21.30 -23.02 -29.43
CA GLY A 15 -22.47 -22.16 -29.19
C GLY A 15 -22.39 -21.06 -28.11
N THR A 16 -21.24 -20.47 -27.79
CA THR A 16 -21.19 -19.28 -26.90
C THR A 16 -20.55 -18.03 -27.53
N GLY A 17 -20.25 -18.05 -28.84
CA GLY A 17 -19.61 -16.93 -29.54
C GLY A 17 -20.52 -15.80 -30.02
N GLU A 18 -21.84 -15.97 -30.07
CA GLU A 18 -22.74 -15.03 -30.79
C GLU A 18 -23.55 -14.08 -29.91
N ARG A 19 -23.47 -14.16 -28.57
CA ARG A 19 -24.20 -13.24 -27.66
C ARG A 19 -23.39 -12.04 -27.16
N LEU A 20 -22.08 -12.02 -27.32
CA LEU A 20 -21.25 -10.91 -26.84
C LEU A 20 -21.03 -9.81 -27.89
N ALA A 21 -21.21 -10.11 -29.18
CA ALA A 21 -21.04 -9.13 -30.25
C ALA A 21 -22.19 -8.11 -30.37
N ARG A 22 -23.38 -8.40 -29.80
CA ARG A 22 -24.57 -7.52 -29.90
C ARG A 22 -24.76 -6.57 -28.73
N ALA A 23 -23.96 -6.67 -27.66
CA ALA A 23 -24.06 -5.79 -26.49
C ALA A 23 -23.17 -4.55 -26.57
N VAL A 24 -22.20 -4.51 -27.49
CA VAL A 24 -21.16 -3.45 -27.55
C VAL A 24 -21.60 -2.22 -28.37
N THR A 25 -22.63 -2.31 -29.20
CA THR A 25 -23.01 -1.20 -30.11
C THR A 25 -24.16 -0.30 -29.63
N ILE A 26 -24.80 -0.58 -28.49
CA ILE A 26 -25.92 0.25 -27.98
C ILE A 26 -25.49 1.25 -26.89
N ALA A 27 -24.27 1.13 -26.35
CA ALA A 27 -23.82 1.95 -25.21
C ALA A 27 -22.94 3.17 -25.59
N SER A 28 -22.76 3.50 -26.86
CA SER A 28 -21.79 4.53 -27.28
C SER A 28 -22.37 5.91 -27.60
N VAL A 29 -23.70 6.10 -27.61
CA VAL A 29 -24.31 7.38 -28.00
C VAL A 29 -24.87 8.19 -26.81
N SER A 30 -25.13 7.55 -25.66
CA SER A 30 -25.69 8.24 -24.48
C SER A 30 -24.64 8.85 -23.54
N PHE A 31 -23.39 8.36 -23.60
CA PHE A 31 -22.34 8.77 -22.66
C PHE A 31 -21.78 10.17 -22.97
N GLY A 32 -21.67 10.55 -24.24
CA GLY A 32 -21.15 11.86 -24.65
C GLY A 32 -22.06 13.03 -24.27
N ARG A 33 -23.38 12.84 -24.34
CA ARG A 33 -24.36 13.89 -24.02
C ARG A 33 -24.47 14.11 -22.51
N SER A 34 -24.35 13.05 -21.71
CA SER A 34 -24.30 13.14 -20.24
C SER A 34 -23.03 13.84 -19.75
N LEU A 35 -21.87 13.54 -20.36
CA LEU A 35 -20.60 14.19 -20.01
C LEU A 35 -20.59 15.69 -20.30
N LEU A 36 -21.19 16.12 -21.43
CA LEU A 36 -21.31 17.54 -21.77
C LEU A 36 -22.19 18.31 -20.78
N TRP A 37 -23.30 17.71 -20.32
CA TRP A 37 -24.15 18.33 -19.29
C TRP A 37 -23.46 18.41 -17.92
N LEU A 38 -22.69 17.39 -17.54
CA LEU A 38 -21.88 17.42 -16.32
C LEU A 38 -20.81 18.52 -16.35
N LEU A 39 -20.09 18.67 -17.46
CA LEU A 39 -19.10 19.74 -17.61
C LEU A 39 -19.73 21.14 -17.56
N ALA A 40 -20.89 21.33 -18.20
CA ALA A 40 -21.62 22.59 -18.13
C ALA A 40 -22.08 22.93 -16.70
N ALA A 41 -22.57 21.93 -15.94
CA ALA A 41 -22.97 22.11 -14.54
C ALA A 41 -21.77 22.46 -13.63
N ILE A 42 -20.60 21.86 -13.87
CA ILE A 42 -19.37 22.18 -13.11
C ILE A 42 -18.92 23.62 -13.38
N ILE A 43 -18.94 24.09 -14.64
CA ILE A 43 -18.54 25.47 -14.97
C ILE A 43 -19.47 26.49 -14.32
N LEU A 44 -20.79 26.24 -14.33
CA LEU A 44 -21.76 27.11 -13.65
C LEU A 44 -21.65 27.04 -12.12
N GLY A 45 -21.34 25.87 -11.55
CA GLY A 45 -21.13 25.70 -10.10
C GLY A 45 -19.84 26.36 -9.59
N CYS A 46 -18.73 26.22 -10.32
CA CYS A 46 -17.46 26.85 -9.95
C CYS A 46 -17.49 28.38 -10.13
N GLY A 47 -18.21 28.91 -11.12
CA GLY A 47 -18.36 30.36 -11.32
C GLY A 47 -19.04 31.07 -10.16
N VAL A 48 -19.93 30.40 -9.43
CA VAL A 48 -20.66 30.96 -8.28
C VAL A 48 -19.84 30.92 -6.98
N TRP A 49 -18.83 30.04 -6.87
CA TRP A 49 -17.98 29.94 -5.68
C TRP A 49 -16.78 30.91 -5.64
N ILE A 50 -16.50 31.62 -6.74
CA ILE A 50 -15.39 32.60 -6.81
C ILE A 50 -15.79 33.99 -6.25
N LEU A 51 -17.09 34.22 -6.00
CA LEU A 51 -17.60 35.50 -5.48
C LEU A 51 -17.83 35.53 -3.95
N LEU A 52 -17.38 34.50 -3.23
CA LEU A 52 -17.30 34.55 -1.77
C LEU A 52 -15.91 35.05 -1.36
N PRO A 53 -15.79 36.27 -0.80
CA PRO A 53 -14.53 36.72 -0.24
C PRO A 53 -14.20 35.81 0.95
N PHE A 54 -13.20 34.97 0.76
CA PHE A 54 -12.60 34.18 1.83
C PHE A 54 -11.96 35.18 2.81
N SER A 55 -12.71 35.54 3.85
CA SER A 55 -12.27 36.41 4.94
C SER A 55 -10.96 35.88 5.51
N ARG A 56 -9.90 36.61 5.19
CA ARG A 56 -8.56 36.49 5.76
C ARG A 56 -8.62 36.94 7.22
N GLY A 57 -8.93 36.00 8.11
CA GLY A 57 -9.03 36.21 9.55
C GLY A 57 -7.70 35.93 10.26
N ASN A 58 -7.16 37.00 10.85
CA ASN A 58 -6.18 37.10 11.94
C ASN A 58 -4.76 36.52 11.78
N SER A 59 -3.87 37.44 11.42
CA SER A 59 -2.57 37.61 12.06
C SER A 59 -2.67 37.46 13.58
N ALA A 60 -1.86 36.57 14.15
CA ALA A 60 -1.36 36.68 15.50
C ALA A 60 0.16 36.78 15.37
N GLU A 61 0.69 37.96 15.68
CA GLU A 61 2.11 38.26 15.82
C GLU A 61 2.67 37.68 17.13
N PRO A 62 4.00 37.73 17.36
CA PRO A 62 4.76 36.69 18.04
C PRO A 62 4.94 37.05 19.51
N ALA A 63 5.03 36.05 20.38
CA ALA A 63 5.51 36.24 21.74
C ALA A 63 6.88 35.56 21.87
N THR A 64 7.93 36.34 21.60
CA THR A 64 9.25 36.17 22.21
C THR A 64 9.15 36.50 23.70
N PRO A 65 9.71 35.66 24.57
CA PRO A 65 10.41 36.19 25.74
C PRO A 65 11.91 35.93 25.62
N GLU A 66 12.58 37.05 25.75
CA GLU A 66 14.01 37.32 25.78
C GLU A 66 14.62 36.98 27.16
N LEU A 67 15.90 36.59 27.14
CA LEU A 67 16.90 36.61 28.22
C LEU A 67 16.74 35.71 29.46
N ALA A 68 17.63 34.73 29.56
CA ALA A 68 18.45 34.56 30.76
C ALA A 68 19.89 34.20 30.35
N SER A 69 20.72 35.23 30.28
CA SER A 69 22.17 35.16 30.26
C SER A 69 22.67 34.88 31.67
N VAL A 70 23.50 33.84 31.85
CA VAL A 70 24.46 33.76 32.97
C VAL A 70 25.77 33.19 32.44
N GLU A 71 26.74 34.10 32.27
CA GLU A 71 28.19 34.01 32.45
C GLU A 71 28.82 32.62 32.78
N ALA A 72 29.65 32.13 31.83
CA ALA A 72 31.08 31.73 31.94
C ALA A 72 31.72 31.70 33.36
N LEU A 73 32.59 30.78 33.84
CA LEU A 73 33.72 29.91 33.37
C LEU A 73 34.22 29.12 34.64
N PRO A 74 35.36 28.40 34.70
CA PRO A 74 35.90 27.30 33.87
C PRO A 74 36.43 26.08 34.70
N SER A 75 36.90 25.07 33.97
CA SER A 75 37.94 24.08 34.34
C SER A 75 37.62 23.03 35.42
N ASP A 76 37.48 21.77 35.00
CA ASP A 76 38.41 20.76 35.50
C ASP A 76 38.66 19.62 34.51
N ASP A 77 39.89 19.16 34.58
CA ASP A 77 40.65 18.33 33.67
C ASP A 77 40.26 16.84 33.80
N ALA A 78 39.90 16.18 32.70
CA ALA A 78 39.92 14.71 32.63
C ALA A 78 39.96 14.26 31.17
N SER A 79 41.19 14.17 30.67
CA SER A 79 41.56 13.43 29.46
C SER A 79 41.12 11.96 29.59
N VAL A 80 39.96 11.62 29.07
CA VAL A 80 39.61 10.23 28.74
C VAL A 80 39.74 10.08 27.24
N ASP A 81 40.74 9.30 26.85
CA ASP A 81 41.00 8.82 25.51
C ASP A 81 39.77 8.08 24.96
N VAL A 82 38.88 8.82 24.28
CA VAL A 82 37.73 8.26 23.58
C VAL A 82 38.26 7.65 22.28
N ARG A 83 38.66 6.37 22.34
CA ARG A 83 38.64 5.48 21.17
C ARG A 83 37.29 5.70 20.49
N PRO A 84 37.24 6.07 19.19
CA PRO A 84 35.96 6.13 18.51
C PRO A 84 35.38 4.71 18.52
N ALA A 85 34.34 4.53 19.33
CA ALA A 85 33.51 3.35 19.30
C ALA A 85 33.09 3.19 17.84
N SER A 86 33.57 2.10 17.23
CA SER A 86 33.20 1.66 15.90
C SER A 86 31.71 1.88 15.73
N GLN A 87 31.35 2.85 14.89
CA GLN A 87 29.96 3.15 14.58
C GLN A 87 29.37 1.84 14.08
N ALA A 88 28.55 1.19 14.89
CA ALA A 88 27.69 0.11 14.45
C ALA A 88 26.83 0.72 13.34
N GLN A 89 27.26 0.53 12.09
CA GLN A 89 26.63 1.08 10.91
C GLN A 89 25.16 0.65 10.96
N ALA A 90 24.29 1.62 11.25
CA ALA A 90 22.86 1.37 11.25
C ALA A 90 22.52 0.78 9.87
N PRO A 91 21.80 -0.34 9.81
CA PRO A 91 21.56 -1.03 8.55
C PRO A 91 20.90 -0.06 7.57
N ALA A 92 21.53 0.11 6.40
CA ALA A 92 21.08 1.06 5.41
C ALA A 92 19.63 0.76 4.99
N ARG A 93 18.76 1.77 5.03
CA ARG A 93 17.39 1.67 4.53
C ARG A 93 17.44 1.49 3.01
N ALA A 94 16.61 0.59 2.48
CA ALA A 94 16.53 0.34 1.05
C ALA A 94 15.66 1.40 0.35
N GLU A 95 16.00 1.72 -0.90
CA GLU A 95 15.13 2.52 -1.78
C GLU A 95 13.84 1.75 -2.11
N LEU A 96 12.69 2.29 -1.69
CA LEU A 96 11.39 1.66 -1.93
C LEU A 96 10.91 1.79 -3.38
N GLY A 97 11.38 2.79 -4.14
CA GLY A 97 10.89 3.06 -5.51
C GLY A 97 11.11 1.90 -6.50
N ARG A 98 12.08 1.01 -6.24
CA ARG A 98 12.35 -0.19 -7.05
C ARG A 98 11.89 -1.48 -6.36
N LEU A 99 11.14 -1.37 -5.27
CA LEU A 99 10.46 -2.47 -4.59
C LEU A 99 8.96 -2.33 -4.83
N ARG A 100 8.30 -3.39 -5.29
CA ARG A 100 6.84 -3.36 -5.46
C ARG A 100 6.18 -4.68 -5.12
N ILE A 101 5.00 -4.59 -4.51
CA ILE A 101 4.10 -5.73 -4.37
C ILE A 101 3.41 -5.93 -5.73
N SER A 102 3.79 -7.00 -6.42
CA SER A 102 3.30 -7.31 -7.78
C SER A 102 1.96 -8.04 -7.79
N SER A 103 1.65 -8.75 -6.71
CA SER A 103 0.36 -9.37 -6.47
C SER A 103 0.16 -9.50 -4.97
N GLN A 104 -1.09 -9.46 -4.54
CA GLN A 104 -1.49 -9.68 -3.17
C GLN A 104 -2.86 -10.34 -3.14
N THR A 105 -3.02 -11.27 -2.22
CA THR A 105 -4.29 -11.85 -1.83
C THR A 105 -4.32 -11.94 -0.32
N TRP A 106 -5.51 -11.98 0.24
CA TRP A 106 -5.67 -12.07 1.67
C TRP A 106 -6.83 -12.99 1.98
N ARG A 107 -6.82 -13.53 3.20
CA ARG A 107 -7.93 -14.31 3.72
C ARG A 107 -7.98 -14.20 5.24
N ARG A 108 -9.18 -14.36 5.78
CA ARG A 108 -9.38 -14.52 7.21
C ARG A 108 -9.03 -15.95 7.64
N GLY A 109 -8.52 -16.11 8.85
CA GLY A 109 -8.26 -17.40 9.50
C GLY A 109 -8.58 -17.33 10.99
N GLY A 110 -8.43 -18.45 11.71
CA GLY A 110 -8.64 -18.50 13.17
C GLY A 110 -10.00 -17.93 13.60
N LEU A 111 -11.09 -18.53 13.10
CA LEU A 111 -12.48 -18.10 13.34
C LEU A 111 -12.85 -16.72 12.75
N GLY A 112 -12.04 -16.19 11.84
CA GLY A 112 -12.33 -14.95 11.12
C GLY A 112 -11.55 -13.74 11.63
N SER A 113 -10.83 -13.85 12.74
CA SER A 113 -10.12 -12.71 13.34
C SER A 113 -8.68 -12.56 12.88
N LYS A 114 -8.03 -13.60 12.33
CA LYS A 114 -6.63 -13.51 11.87
C LYS A 114 -6.57 -13.09 10.41
N ALA A 115 -5.76 -12.07 10.09
CA ALA A 115 -5.48 -11.67 8.72
C ALA A 115 -4.22 -12.37 8.20
N LEU A 116 -4.41 -13.26 7.21
CA LEU A 116 -3.34 -13.95 6.52
C LEU A 116 -3.21 -13.38 5.10
N VAL A 117 -2.06 -12.79 4.81
CA VAL A 117 -1.77 -12.18 3.50
C VAL A 117 -0.78 -13.06 2.73
N THR A 118 -1.05 -13.24 1.45
CA THR A 118 -0.09 -13.81 0.51
C THR A 118 0.26 -12.74 -0.51
N PHE A 119 1.54 -12.39 -0.62
CA PHE A 119 1.96 -11.34 -1.53
C PHE A 119 3.27 -11.69 -2.22
N THR A 120 3.45 -11.15 -3.41
CA THR A 120 4.65 -11.37 -4.21
C THR A 120 5.42 -10.07 -4.35
N LEU A 121 6.56 -10.00 -3.68
CA LEU A 121 7.47 -8.86 -3.72
C LEU A 121 8.41 -8.99 -4.91
N ARG A 122 8.50 -7.92 -5.70
CA ARG A 122 9.51 -7.77 -6.75
C ARG A 122 10.58 -6.78 -6.29
N ASN A 123 11.83 -7.20 -6.35
CA ASN A 123 13.00 -6.39 -6.07
C ASN A 123 13.74 -6.10 -7.37
N ASP A 124 13.57 -4.89 -7.90
CA ASP A 124 14.29 -4.42 -9.09
C ASP A 124 15.60 -3.69 -8.72
N ASN A 125 16.02 -3.68 -7.44
CA ASN A 125 17.33 -3.17 -7.03
C ASN A 125 18.48 -4.12 -7.44
N ASP A 126 19.69 -3.58 -7.46
CA ASP A 126 20.98 -4.27 -7.63
C ASP A 126 21.55 -4.82 -6.30
N TYR A 127 20.78 -4.74 -5.21
CA TYR A 127 21.10 -5.32 -3.92
C TYR A 127 19.93 -6.16 -3.38
N ALA A 128 20.25 -7.11 -2.49
CA ALA A 128 19.25 -7.87 -1.75
C ALA A 128 18.64 -7.03 -0.62
N VAL A 129 17.38 -7.30 -0.29
CA VAL A 129 16.66 -6.63 0.79
C VAL A 129 16.13 -7.63 1.79
N LYS A 130 15.97 -7.22 3.04
CA LYS A 130 15.37 -8.00 4.13
C LYS A 130 14.55 -7.10 5.03
N ASP A 131 13.85 -7.71 6.00
CA ASP A 131 13.04 -7.00 7.00
C ASP A 131 12.06 -6.03 6.32
N VAL A 132 11.31 -6.57 5.36
CA VAL A 132 10.36 -5.81 4.58
C VAL A 132 9.14 -5.52 5.45
N GLU A 133 8.88 -4.24 5.68
CA GLU A 133 7.72 -3.78 6.44
C GLU A 133 6.58 -3.47 5.48
N ILE A 134 5.46 -4.16 5.72
CA ILE A 134 4.20 -3.96 5.02
C ILE A 134 3.16 -3.36 5.97
N VAL A 135 2.33 -2.46 5.44
CA VAL A 135 1.13 -1.98 6.11
C VAL A 135 -0.06 -2.40 5.26
N CYS A 136 -1.01 -3.09 5.87
CA CYS A 136 -2.26 -3.47 5.23
C CYS A 136 -3.43 -2.68 5.81
N ALA A 137 -4.14 -1.96 4.96
CA ALA A 137 -5.39 -1.30 5.29
C ALA A 137 -6.56 -2.25 5.02
N PHE A 138 -7.43 -2.42 6.01
CA PHE A 138 -8.62 -3.25 5.94
C PHE A 138 -9.86 -2.38 5.89
N THR A 139 -10.74 -2.69 4.94
CA THR A 139 -12.00 -1.97 4.74
C THR A 139 -13.16 -2.94 4.72
N ARG A 140 -14.34 -2.44 5.09
CA ARG A 140 -15.61 -3.18 4.93
C ARG A 140 -16.00 -3.20 3.45
N HIS A 141 -16.97 -4.04 3.10
CA HIS A 141 -17.60 -4.08 1.79
C HIS A 141 -18.09 -2.71 1.27
N ASP A 142 -18.55 -1.82 2.14
CA ASP A 142 -18.99 -0.45 1.78
C ASP A 142 -17.82 0.53 1.51
N GLY A 143 -16.57 0.05 1.63
CA GLY A 143 -15.36 0.86 1.46
C GLY A 143 -14.92 1.61 2.72
N SER A 144 -15.69 1.57 3.81
CA SER A 144 -15.30 2.22 5.07
C SER A 144 -14.04 1.59 5.66
N HIS A 145 -13.13 2.44 6.14
CA HIS A 145 -11.91 2.00 6.81
C HIS A 145 -12.22 1.39 8.17
N LEU A 146 -11.59 0.25 8.47
CA LEU A 146 -11.73 -0.43 9.75
C LEU A 146 -10.46 -0.36 10.58
N THR A 147 -9.33 -0.75 9.98
CA THR A 147 -8.06 -0.84 10.71
C THR A 147 -6.88 -0.92 9.77
N ASN A 148 -5.71 -0.50 10.25
CA ASN A 148 -4.42 -0.75 9.62
C ASN A 148 -3.62 -1.71 10.47
N ARG A 149 -2.94 -2.68 9.85
CA ARG A 149 -2.00 -3.57 10.53
C ARG A 149 -0.67 -3.57 9.82
N THR A 150 0.38 -3.47 10.62
CA THR A 150 1.76 -3.44 10.15
C THR A 150 2.45 -4.76 10.45
N ARG A 151 3.27 -5.25 9.54
CA ARG A 151 4.07 -6.46 9.74
C ARG A 151 5.43 -6.32 9.08
N VAL A 152 6.48 -6.64 9.85
CA VAL A 152 7.81 -6.86 9.31
C VAL A 152 7.97 -8.33 8.93
N VAL A 153 8.46 -8.57 7.71
CA VAL A 153 8.77 -9.88 7.15
C VAL A 153 10.28 -10.00 7.02
N ALA A 154 10.88 -10.86 7.84
CA ALA A 154 12.33 -10.93 8.00
C ALA A 154 13.06 -11.57 6.81
N ASP A 155 12.39 -12.46 6.05
CA ASP A 155 13.12 -13.23 5.05
C ASP A 155 13.69 -12.35 3.93
N PRO A 156 14.92 -12.62 3.49
CA PRO A 156 15.55 -11.84 2.43
C PRO A 156 14.91 -12.10 1.07
N VAL A 157 15.02 -11.11 0.20
CA VAL A 157 14.69 -11.12 -1.22
C VAL A 157 15.91 -10.70 -2.02
N SER A 158 16.40 -11.59 -2.88
CA SER A 158 17.60 -11.37 -3.69
C SER A 158 17.46 -10.17 -4.63
N MET A 159 18.59 -9.62 -5.08
CA MET A 159 18.61 -8.57 -6.12
C MET A 159 17.94 -9.04 -7.41
N LYS A 160 17.32 -8.12 -8.16
CA LYS A 160 16.67 -8.38 -9.47
C LYS A 160 15.75 -9.60 -9.49
N SER A 161 15.08 -9.88 -8.37
CA SER A 161 14.32 -11.11 -8.17
C SER A 161 12.88 -10.87 -7.74
N ARG A 162 12.12 -11.95 -7.63
CA ARG A 162 10.75 -11.95 -7.13
C ARG A 162 10.60 -13.07 -6.10
N LYS A 163 9.96 -12.77 -4.96
CA LYS A 163 9.69 -13.74 -3.91
C LYS A 163 8.24 -13.65 -3.46
N THR A 164 7.59 -14.80 -3.33
CA THR A 164 6.22 -14.90 -2.82
C THR A 164 6.25 -15.32 -1.36
N PHE A 165 5.62 -14.51 -0.51
CA PHE A 165 5.40 -14.77 0.89
C PHE A 165 3.99 -15.29 1.06
N VAL A 166 3.85 -16.51 1.60
CA VAL A 166 2.56 -17.20 1.68
C VAL A 166 2.04 -17.19 3.11
N ARG A 167 0.77 -16.81 3.28
CA ARG A 167 0.05 -16.85 4.57
C ARG A 167 0.78 -16.11 5.70
N VAL A 168 1.35 -14.96 5.41
CA VAL A 168 1.93 -14.06 6.41
C VAL A 168 0.84 -13.56 7.35
N LEU A 169 0.98 -13.86 8.64
CA LEU A 169 0.08 -13.31 9.66
C LEU A 169 0.41 -11.84 9.90
N VAL A 170 -0.46 -10.94 9.44
CA VAL A 170 -0.27 -9.50 9.62
C VAL A 170 -0.80 -9.04 10.97
N GLY A 171 -1.86 -9.68 11.47
CA GLY A 171 -2.41 -9.40 12.79
C GLY A 171 -3.85 -9.84 12.93
N PHE A 172 -4.53 -9.31 13.94
CA PHE A 172 -5.96 -9.53 14.17
C PHE A 172 -6.79 -8.38 13.62
N VAL A 173 -7.88 -8.69 12.92
CA VAL A 173 -8.74 -7.72 12.24
C VAL A 173 -10.20 -7.89 12.66
N ASN A 174 -10.98 -6.85 12.42
CA ASN A 174 -12.43 -6.92 12.59
C ASN A 174 -13.02 -7.99 11.64
N VAL A 175 -13.96 -8.79 12.14
CA VAL A 175 -14.62 -9.85 11.35
C VAL A 175 -15.38 -9.32 10.13
N ASN A 176 -15.77 -8.04 10.14
CA ASN A 176 -16.46 -7.34 9.05
C ASN A 176 -15.51 -6.76 8.00
N ALA A 177 -14.20 -7.02 8.07
CA ALA A 177 -13.27 -6.59 7.03
C ALA A 177 -13.41 -7.47 5.80
N ASP A 178 -13.72 -6.91 4.62
CA ASP A 178 -13.96 -7.67 3.38
C ASP A 178 -12.88 -7.43 2.31
N HIS A 179 -12.16 -6.30 2.42
CA HIS A 179 -11.05 -6.00 1.54
C HIS A 179 -9.80 -5.69 2.35
N ALA A 180 -8.65 -5.98 1.75
CA ALA A 180 -7.35 -5.62 2.27
C ALA A 180 -6.46 -5.11 1.14
N ASN A 181 -5.75 -4.01 1.37
CA ASN A 181 -4.73 -3.50 0.47
C ASN A 181 -3.44 -3.26 1.26
N CYS A 182 -2.36 -3.91 0.87
CA CYS A 182 -1.06 -3.79 1.48
C CYS A 182 -0.10 -2.95 0.64
N SER A 183 0.63 -2.08 1.31
CA SER A 183 1.71 -1.26 0.75
C SER A 183 3.02 -1.50 1.49
N LEU A 184 4.13 -1.26 0.79
CA LEU A 184 5.46 -1.27 1.39
C LEU A 184 5.71 0.06 2.10
N VAL A 185 6.26 0.00 3.30
CA VAL A 185 6.61 1.21 4.08
C VAL A 185 8.09 1.29 4.42
N ALA A 186 8.76 0.15 4.57
CA ALA A 186 10.20 0.10 4.79
C ALA A 186 10.80 -1.23 4.30
N ALA A 187 12.10 -1.22 4.06
CA ALA A 187 12.91 -2.42 3.90
C ALA A 187 14.37 -2.09 4.24
N ARG A 188 15.15 -3.09 4.62
CA ARG A 188 16.59 -2.94 4.90
C ARG A 188 17.41 -3.57 3.80
N ARG A 189 18.55 -2.96 3.45
CA ARG A 189 19.56 -3.58 2.59
C ARG A 189 20.27 -4.71 3.35
N VAL A 190 20.59 -5.79 2.65
CA VAL A 190 21.44 -6.89 3.15
C VAL A 190 22.89 -6.58 2.83
#